data_AF-A0A3C0THG2-F1
#
_entry.id   AF-A0A3C0THG2-F1
#
_cell.length_a   1.000
_cell.length_b   1.000
_cell.length_c   1.000
_cell.angle_alpha   90.00
_cell.angle_beta   90.00
_cell.angle_gamma   90.00
#
_symmetry.space_group_name_H-M   'P 1'
#
loop_
_entity.id
_entity.type
_entity.pdbx_description
1 polymer ?
#
loop_
_entity_poly.entity_id
_entity_poly.type
_entity_poly.pdbx_seq_one_letter_code
_entity_poly.pdbx_strand_id
1 'polypeptide(L)'
;SSILYLLYNGNEIRNLITQYNHVNNFRSALKAVVSKGVPGTKEEIEELTRARNLYEALTDDEKAKVPSSDVTSLTNLGSSVNELSNVASLISVINYPTNDSTYATFKDAYDTAYAAYTGLVAKYGSTSGVDRLVTGIDEFLGDMTTVKNILAKIETVLKTEDNQMLNNYGSIQAIVTSYNGLSTANQNRIYSYATFYTVYQDATAAWNLRLEVDALLIAMTSNDQTKIESIRTRYNAMNAKAKAYFGNLYLQHLSELEYGTYAKSLALANRVMELISYIGVVTANSRTRIEEAEAAYSALTDYQKQLVSNYGTLVAARTSYNNIRNDLSAARVTNIKTGYVYTHSAIKPQPIVRVDGNVLMKGVDYTVSYSNNKNVGTGKVTIKAIDGSGYRGTYTKTFAIVKDSVKDGTISGIKKKYKYTGYAIKPSAKVVVNGFTLKKGTDYTVTYTNNKAKGTATLKIKGKGNYKGTKTKTFKIVK
;
A
#
# COMPACT_ATOMS: atom_id res chain seq x y z
N SER A 1 -104.84 6.86 -41.32
CA SER A 1 -103.99 6.15 -40.35
C SER A 1 -102.88 5.29 -40.98
N SER A 2 -103.03 4.75 -42.21
CA SER A 2 -102.02 3.85 -42.80
C SER A 2 -100.76 4.54 -43.39
N ILE A 3 -100.84 5.81 -43.83
CA ILE A 3 -99.67 6.52 -44.39
C ILE A 3 -98.70 6.98 -43.29
N LEU A 4 -99.20 7.47 -42.14
CA LEU A 4 -98.36 7.88 -41.01
C LEU A 4 -97.62 6.69 -40.37
N TYR A 5 -98.27 5.52 -40.29
CA TYR A 5 -97.68 4.27 -39.81
C TYR A 5 -96.58 3.76 -40.76
N LEU A 6 -96.77 3.90 -42.08
CA LEU A 6 -95.75 3.57 -43.09
C LEU A 6 -94.59 4.58 -43.16
N LEU A 7 -94.83 5.87 -42.89
CA LEU A 7 -93.79 6.90 -42.82
C LEU A 7 -92.95 6.80 -41.53
N TYR A 8 -93.60 6.57 -40.40
CA TYR A 8 -92.96 6.39 -39.10
C TYR A 8 -92.10 5.12 -39.10
N ASN A 9 -92.67 3.98 -39.52
CA ASN A 9 -91.91 2.75 -39.72
C ASN A 9 -90.88 2.89 -40.84
N GLY A 10 -91.13 3.64 -41.90
CA GLY A 10 -90.15 3.84 -42.99
C GLY A 10 -88.94 4.69 -42.59
N ASN A 11 -89.08 5.61 -41.65
CA ASN A 11 -87.95 6.37 -41.11
C ASN A 11 -87.21 5.56 -40.03
N GLU A 12 -87.93 4.86 -39.16
CA GLU A 12 -87.35 3.94 -38.18
C GLU A 12 -86.60 2.78 -38.85
N ILE A 13 -87.17 2.17 -39.90
CA ILE A 13 -86.51 1.12 -40.70
C ILE A 13 -85.28 1.68 -41.40
N ARG A 14 -85.32 2.90 -41.98
CA ARG A 14 -84.13 3.53 -42.58
C ARG A 14 -83.03 3.81 -41.55
N ASN A 15 -83.40 4.25 -40.34
CA ASN A 15 -82.46 4.44 -39.25
C ASN A 15 -81.86 3.09 -38.80
N LEU A 16 -82.68 2.04 -38.67
CA LEU A 16 -82.21 0.69 -38.33
C LEU A 16 -81.26 0.12 -39.40
N ILE A 17 -81.56 0.32 -40.69
CA ILE A 17 -80.69 -0.09 -41.79
C ILE A 17 -79.37 0.68 -41.75
N THR A 18 -79.41 1.99 -41.47
CA THR A 18 -78.20 2.82 -41.35
C THR A 18 -77.32 2.36 -40.20
N GLN A 19 -77.90 2.14 -39.02
CA GLN A 19 -77.21 1.60 -37.85
C GLN A 19 -76.62 0.20 -38.12
N TYR A 20 -77.39 -0.66 -38.79
CA TYR A 20 -76.92 -1.99 -39.20
C TYR A 20 -75.72 -1.93 -40.14
N ASN A 21 -75.74 -1.00 -41.11
CA ASN A 21 -74.62 -0.81 -42.04
C ASN A 21 -73.36 -0.29 -41.32
N HIS A 22 -73.49 0.67 -40.39
CA HIS A 22 -72.35 1.16 -39.61
C HIS A 22 -71.71 0.04 -38.77
N VAL A 23 -72.54 -0.71 -38.04
CA VAL A 23 -72.08 -1.85 -37.23
C VAL A 23 -71.43 -2.91 -38.13
N ASN A 24 -72.02 -3.25 -39.27
CA ASN A 24 -71.43 -4.22 -40.19
C ASN A 24 -70.12 -3.75 -40.83
N ASN A 25 -69.98 -2.47 -41.15
CA ASN A 25 -68.74 -1.92 -41.68
C ASN A 25 -67.59 -2.07 -40.66
N PHE A 26 -67.85 -1.74 -39.39
CA PHE A 26 -66.92 -2.02 -38.30
C PHE A 26 -66.59 -3.52 -38.22
N ARG A 27 -67.61 -4.39 -38.15
CA ARG A 27 -67.42 -5.84 -37.98
C ARG A 27 -66.66 -6.47 -39.14
N SER A 28 -66.90 -6.02 -40.37
CA SER A 28 -66.14 -6.46 -41.55
C SER A 28 -64.68 -6.04 -41.48
N ALA A 29 -64.39 -4.79 -41.09
CA ALA A 29 -63.01 -4.31 -40.91
C ALA A 29 -62.30 -5.10 -39.80
N LEU A 30 -62.96 -5.32 -38.65
CA LEU A 30 -62.39 -6.10 -37.56
C LEU A 30 -62.16 -7.56 -37.98
N LYS A 31 -63.11 -8.19 -38.69
CA LYS A 31 -62.99 -9.59 -39.13
C LYS A 31 -61.85 -9.79 -40.14
N ALA A 32 -61.59 -8.81 -41.00
CA ALA A 32 -60.47 -8.83 -41.94
C ALA A 32 -59.10 -8.92 -41.24
N VAL A 33 -59.03 -8.45 -39.99
CA VAL A 33 -57.83 -8.52 -39.15
C VAL A 33 -57.88 -9.74 -38.21
N VAL A 34 -58.98 -9.95 -37.48
CA VAL A 34 -59.14 -11.04 -36.50
C VAL A 34 -58.97 -12.43 -37.12
N SER A 35 -59.42 -12.62 -38.37
CA SER A 35 -59.23 -13.89 -39.09
C SER A 35 -57.77 -14.24 -39.37
N LYS A 36 -56.86 -13.26 -39.27
CA LYS A 36 -55.43 -13.41 -39.49
C LYS A 36 -54.62 -13.47 -38.19
N GLY A 37 -55.26 -13.22 -37.03
CA GLY A 37 -54.59 -13.20 -35.72
C GLY A 37 -54.13 -11.80 -35.29
N VAL A 38 -53.02 -11.72 -34.54
CA VAL A 38 -52.42 -10.46 -34.11
C VAL A 38 -51.78 -9.76 -35.32
N PRO A 39 -52.05 -8.47 -35.59
CA PRO A 39 -51.47 -7.74 -36.72
C PRO A 39 -49.93 -7.83 -36.76
N GLY A 40 -49.38 -8.24 -37.90
CA GLY A 40 -47.93 -8.47 -38.06
C GLY A 40 -47.24 -7.55 -39.07
N THR A 41 -48.00 -6.76 -39.83
CA THR A 41 -47.51 -5.86 -40.89
C THR A 41 -48.04 -4.43 -40.70
N LYS A 42 -47.38 -3.44 -41.31
CA LYS A 42 -47.81 -2.04 -41.27
C LYS A 42 -49.26 -1.89 -41.78
N GLU A 43 -49.58 -2.59 -42.86
CA GLU A 43 -50.89 -2.59 -43.50
C GLU A 43 -51.97 -3.23 -42.61
N GLU A 44 -51.64 -4.27 -41.84
CA GLU A 44 -52.58 -4.89 -40.89
C GLU A 44 -52.80 -4.06 -39.63
N ILE A 45 -51.77 -3.31 -39.19
CA ILE A 45 -51.89 -2.33 -38.12
C ILE A 45 -52.78 -1.16 -38.56
N GLU A 46 -52.64 -0.70 -39.81
CA GLU A 46 -53.50 0.32 -40.41
C GLU A 46 -54.96 -0.15 -40.52
N GLU A 47 -55.21 -1.41 -40.92
CA GLU A 47 -56.56 -1.98 -40.97
C GLU A 47 -57.19 -2.21 -39.57
N LEU A 48 -56.41 -2.58 -38.55
CA LEU A 48 -56.95 -2.64 -37.18
C LEU A 48 -57.24 -1.23 -36.64
N THR A 49 -56.38 -0.26 -36.93
CA THR A 49 -56.59 1.14 -36.58
C THR A 49 -57.86 1.67 -37.23
N ARG A 50 -58.11 1.30 -38.50
CA ARG A 50 -59.35 1.59 -39.20
C ARG A 50 -60.55 0.94 -38.52
N ALA A 51 -60.48 -0.33 -38.15
CA ALA A 51 -61.55 -1.01 -37.42
C ALA A 51 -61.86 -0.34 -36.08
N ARG A 52 -60.83 0.09 -35.34
CA ARG A 52 -60.99 0.84 -34.09
C ARG A 52 -61.69 2.18 -34.30
N ASN A 53 -61.25 2.96 -35.28
CA ASN A 53 -61.86 4.26 -35.58
C ASN A 53 -63.33 4.11 -36.01
N LEU A 54 -63.66 3.07 -36.77
CA LEU A 54 -65.04 2.75 -37.14
C LEU A 54 -65.90 2.38 -35.92
N TYR A 55 -65.35 1.66 -34.93
CA TYR A 55 -66.05 1.36 -33.68
C TYR A 55 -66.26 2.60 -32.81
N GLU A 56 -65.23 3.45 -32.69
CA GLU A 56 -65.30 4.68 -31.88
C GLU A 56 -66.32 5.66 -32.44
N ALA A 57 -66.48 5.72 -33.77
CA ALA A 57 -67.45 6.55 -34.48
C ALA A 57 -68.92 6.07 -34.35
N LEU A 58 -69.18 4.87 -33.82
CA LEU A 58 -70.54 4.40 -33.54
C LEU A 58 -71.17 5.18 -32.38
N THR A 59 -72.46 5.48 -32.50
CA THR A 59 -73.29 5.99 -31.39
C THR A 59 -73.46 4.93 -30.29
N ASP A 60 -73.89 5.32 -29.09
CA ASP A 60 -74.07 4.40 -27.97
C ASP A 60 -75.09 3.29 -28.28
N ASP A 61 -76.18 3.65 -28.97
CA ASP A 61 -77.21 2.70 -29.43
C ASP A 61 -76.67 1.71 -30.48
N GLU A 62 -75.70 2.11 -31.30
CA GLU A 62 -75.03 1.24 -32.27
C GLU A 62 -73.98 0.35 -31.59
N LYS A 63 -73.21 0.90 -30.63
CA LYS A 63 -72.24 0.14 -29.82
C LYS A 63 -72.91 -0.98 -29.03
N ALA A 64 -74.10 -0.74 -28.48
CA ALA A 64 -74.91 -1.75 -27.78
C ALA A 64 -75.32 -2.92 -28.69
N LYS A 65 -75.31 -2.75 -30.02
CA LYS A 65 -75.62 -3.79 -31.01
C LYS A 65 -74.39 -4.55 -31.50
N VAL A 66 -73.19 -4.16 -31.08
CA VAL A 66 -71.95 -4.86 -31.42
C VAL A 66 -71.78 -6.09 -30.50
N PRO A 67 -71.48 -7.28 -31.03
CA PRO A 67 -71.24 -8.46 -30.20
C PRO A 67 -70.08 -8.26 -29.22
N SER A 68 -70.26 -8.69 -27.97
CA SER A 68 -69.22 -8.57 -26.92
C SER A 68 -67.92 -9.29 -27.26
N SER A 69 -67.96 -10.37 -28.05
CA SER A 69 -66.77 -11.04 -28.59
C SER A 69 -65.94 -10.12 -29.48
N ASP A 70 -66.59 -9.32 -30.33
CA ASP A 70 -65.93 -8.41 -31.27
C ASP A 70 -65.29 -7.24 -30.52
N VAL A 71 -65.97 -6.72 -29.48
CA VAL A 71 -65.41 -5.70 -28.58
C VAL A 71 -64.19 -6.24 -27.81
N THR A 72 -64.26 -7.49 -27.35
CA THR A 72 -63.14 -8.17 -26.66
C THR A 72 -61.95 -8.37 -27.60
N SER A 73 -62.19 -8.85 -28.83
CA SER A 73 -61.15 -8.98 -29.85
C SER A 73 -60.50 -7.65 -30.20
N LEU A 74 -61.30 -6.59 -30.39
CA LEU A 74 -60.79 -5.24 -30.65
C LEU A 74 -59.92 -4.72 -29.49
N THR A 75 -60.34 -4.96 -28.24
CA THR A 75 -59.62 -4.52 -27.04
C THR A 75 -58.28 -5.24 -26.87
N ASN A 76 -58.28 -6.57 -27.05
CA ASN A 76 -57.07 -7.40 -26.92
C ASN A 76 -56.05 -7.10 -28.03
N LEU A 77 -56.51 -6.96 -29.27
CA LEU A 77 -55.64 -6.62 -30.41
C LEU A 77 -55.15 -5.16 -30.34
N GLY A 78 -55.99 -4.24 -29.87
CA GLY A 78 -55.64 -2.83 -29.70
C GLY A 78 -54.54 -2.59 -28.65
N SER A 79 -54.49 -3.42 -27.60
CA SER A 79 -53.42 -3.35 -26.59
C SER A 79 -52.08 -3.82 -27.16
N SER A 80 -52.07 -4.90 -27.95
CA SER A 80 -50.86 -5.42 -28.62
C SER A 80 -50.31 -4.44 -29.65
N VAL A 81 -51.16 -3.72 -30.39
CA VAL A 81 -50.71 -2.69 -31.36
C VAL A 81 -50.00 -1.53 -30.67
N ASN A 82 -50.51 -1.07 -29.52
CA ASN A 82 -49.86 0.01 -28.77
C ASN A 82 -48.48 -0.40 -28.25
N GLU A 83 -48.35 -1.63 -27.75
CA GLU A 83 -47.07 -2.16 -27.26
C GLU A 83 -46.06 -2.38 -28.40
N LEU A 84 -46.51 -2.88 -29.56
CA LEU A 84 -45.69 -3.05 -30.76
C LEU A 84 -45.24 -1.70 -31.35
N SER A 85 -46.17 -0.74 -31.46
CA SER A 85 -45.87 0.62 -31.93
C SER A 85 -44.90 1.34 -30.99
N ASN A 86 -44.99 1.08 -29.68
CA ASN A 86 -44.07 1.64 -28.69
C ASN A 86 -42.65 1.08 -28.87
N VAL A 87 -42.47 -0.23 -28.99
CA VAL A 87 -41.15 -0.85 -29.23
C VAL A 87 -40.55 -0.34 -30.55
N ALA A 88 -41.34 -0.30 -31.63
CA ALA A 88 -40.89 0.23 -32.92
C ALA A 88 -40.49 1.71 -32.84
N SER A 89 -41.19 2.52 -32.02
CA SER A 89 -40.86 3.94 -31.80
C SER A 89 -39.58 4.11 -30.98
N LEU A 90 -39.37 3.29 -29.94
CA LEU A 90 -38.14 3.28 -29.14
C LEU A 90 -36.92 2.91 -29.99
N ILE A 91 -37.09 1.98 -30.93
CA ILE A 91 -36.06 1.53 -31.86
C ILE A 91 -35.71 2.62 -32.89
N SER A 92 -36.72 3.29 -33.47
CA SER A 92 -36.52 4.26 -34.56
C SER A 92 -35.74 5.52 -34.15
N VAL A 93 -35.67 5.81 -32.84
CA VAL A 93 -34.94 6.96 -32.29
C VAL A 93 -33.52 6.61 -31.84
N ILE A 94 -33.10 5.33 -31.92
CA ILE A 94 -31.73 4.93 -31.58
C ILE A 94 -30.78 5.48 -32.66
N ASN A 95 -30.01 6.49 -32.29
CA ASN A 95 -28.97 7.07 -33.14
C ASN A 95 -27.60 6.48 -32.79
N TYR A 96 -26.84 6.09 -33.81
CA TYR A 96 -25.49 5.57 -33.59
C TYR A 96 -24.59 6.64 -32.96
N PRO A 97 -23.83 6.25 -31.93
CA PRO A 97 -22.86 7.17 -31.36
C PRO A 97 -21.78 7.43 -32.40
N THR A 98 -21.50 8.71 -32.62
CA THR A 98 -20.42 9.15 -33.52
C THR A 98 -19.15 9.47 -32.74
N ASN A 99 -19.25 9.51 -31.41
CA ASN A 99 -18.18 9.81 -30.47
C ASN A 99 -18.55 9.37 -29.04
N ASP A 100 -17.58 9.40 -28.13
CA ASP A 100 -17.72 8.95 -26.74
C ASP A 100 -18.84 9.69 -25.98
N SER A 101 -19.01 10.99 -26.23
CA SER A 101 -20.03 11.80 -25.53
C SER A 101 -21.47 11.35 -25.84
N THR A 102 -21.68 10.73 -27.00
CA THR A 102 -22.99 10.21 -27.43
C THR A 102 -23.22 8.75 -27.02
N TYR A 103 -22.21 8.03 -26.53
CA TYR A 103 -22.31 6.61 -26.21
C TYR A 103 -23.23 6.34 -25.02
N ALA A 104 -23.16 7.16 -23.97
CA ALA A 104 -24.03 7.01 -22.80
C ALA A 104 -25.51 7.13 -23.20
N THR A 105 -25.85 8.16 -23.99
CA THR A 105 -27.21 8.37 -24.50
C THR A 105 -27.67 7.23 -25.41
N PHE A 106 -26.80 6.76 -26.31
CA PHE A 106 -27.07 5.58 -27.14
C PHE A 106 -27.35 4.34 -26.28
N LYS A 107 -26.50 4.09 -25.27
CA LYS A 107 -26.59 2.94 -24.38
C LYS A 107 -27.92 2.93 -23.64
N ASP A 108 -28.35 4.07 -23.09
CA ASP A 108 -29.60 4.17 -22.34
C ASP A 108 -30.83 3.98 -23.26
N ALA A 109 -30.79 4.55 -24.47
CA ALA A 109 -31.85 4.36 -25.47
C ALA A 109 -31.94 2.88 -25.90
N TYR A 110 -30.79 2.24 -26.15
CA TYR A 110 -30.71 0.82 -26.48
C TYR A 110 -31.23 -0.06 -25.35
N ASP A 111 -30.78 0.17 -24.10
CA ASP A 111 -31.21 -0.62 -22.94
C ASP A 111 -32.72 -0.51 -22.71
N THR A 112 -33.28 0.68 -22.93
CA THR A 112 -34.74 0.91 -22.86
C THR A 112 -35.48 0.14 -23.95
N ALA A 113 -35.03 0.23 -25.21
CA ALA A 113 -35.65 -0.47 -26.33
C ALA A 113 -35.53 -2.00 -26.19
N TYR A 114 -34.38 -2.50 -25.76
CA TYR A 114 -34.13 -3.92 -25.55
C TYR A 114 -34.95 -4.48 -24.38
N ALA A 115 -35.10 -3.75 -23.28
CA ALA A 115 -36.00 -4.14 -22.19
C ALA A 115 -37.46 -4.22 -22.65
N ALA A 116 -37.94 -3.25 -23.44
CA ALA A 116 -39.29 -3.28 -24.00
C ALA A 116 -39.48 -4.45 -24.98
N TYR A 117 -38.49 -4.72 -25.84
CA TYR A 117 -38.46 -5.87 -26.74
C TYR A 117 -38.52 -7.20 -26.00
N THR A 118 -37.65 -7.42 -25.02
CA THR A 118 -37.62 -8.67 -24.24
C THR A 118 -38.92 -8.90 -23.45
N GLY A 119 -39.55 -7.84 -22.94
CA GLY A 119 -40.88 -7.90 -22.35
C GLY A 119 -41.96 -8.33 -23.35
N LEU A 120 -41.87 -7.85 -24.59
CA LEU A 120 -42.76 -8.24 -25.69
C LEU A 120 -42.56 -9.70 -26.08
N VAL A 121 -41.31 -10.16 -26.23
CA VAL A 121 -40.98 -11.57 -26.51
C VAL A 121 -41.50 -12.49 -25.41
N ALA A 122 -41.28 -12.14 -24.14
CA ALA A 122 -41.77 -12.92 -23.00
C ALA A 122 -43.30 -13.01 -22.96
N LYS A 123 -44.00 -11.97 -23.42
CA LYS A 123 -45.46 -11.89 -23.41
C LYS A 123 -46.12 -12.62 -24.59
N TYR A 124 -45.46 -12.67 -25.75
CA TYR A 124 -46.07 -13.11 -27.02
C TYR A 124 -45.33 -14.23 -27.77
N GLY A 125 -44.19 -14.71 -27.28
CA GLY A 125 -43.23 -15.58 -27.99
C GLY A 125 -43.69 -16.99 -28.43
N SER A 126 -45.00 -17.26 -28.43
CA SER A 126 -45.60 -18.50 -28.97
C SER A 126 -46.73 -18.23 -29.96
N THR A 127 -46.95 -16.97 -30.36
CA THR A 127 -48.02 -16.58 -31.29
C THR A 127 -47.51 -16.47 -32.73
N SER A 128 -47.91 -17.41 -33.59
CA SER A 128 -47.61 -17.40 -35.02
C SER A 128 -48.12 -16.11 -35.66
N GLY A 129 -47.21 -15.22 -36.07
CA GLY A 129 -47.50 -13.87 -36.59
C GLY A 129 -46.65 -12.77 -35.95
N VAL A 130 -46.42 -12.86 -34.63
CA VAL A 130 -45.52 -11.95 -33.90
C VAL A 130 -44.05 -12.33 -34.11
N ASP A 131 -43.77 -13.62 -34.36
CA ASP A 131 -42.42 -14.14 -34.62
C ASP A 131 -41.66 -13.42 -35.73
N ARG A 132 -42.34 -12.92 -36.78
CA ARG A 132 -41.68 -12.19 -37.88
C ARG A 132 -41.23 -10.78 -37.50
N LEU A 133 -42.02 -10.09 -36.67
CA LEU A 133 -41.67 -8.78 -36.09
C LEU A 133 -40.56 -8.92 -35.05
N VAL A 134 -40.65 -9.96 -34.21
CA VAL A 134 -39.62 -10.33 -33.26
C VAL A 134 -38.32 -10.65 -34.00
N THR A 135 -38.35 -11.45 -35.07
CA THR A 135 -37.16 -11.79 -35.89
C THR A 135 -36.50 -10.55 -36.50
N GLY A 136 -37.27 -9.61 -37.10
CA GLY A 136 -36.69 -8.38 -37.65
C GLY A 136 -36.13 -7.43 -36.59
N ILE A 137 -36.74 -7.39 -35.40
CA ILE A 137 -36.21 -6.66 -34.24
C ILE A 137 -34.99 -7.37 -33.64
N ASP A 138 -34.94 -8.70 -33.67
CA ASP A 138 -33.83 -9.54 -33.21
C ASP A 138 -32.60 -9.36 -34.11
N GLU A 139 -32.79 -9.28 -35.43
CA GLU A 139 -31.73 -8.93 -36.39
C GLU A 139 -31.21 -7.49 -36.14
N PHE A 140 -32.08 -6.57 -35.73
CA PHE A 140 -31.69 -5.19 -35.44
C PHE A 140 -30.99 -5.04 -34.08
N LEU A 141 -31.51 -5.66 -33.02
CA LEU A 141 -31.04 -5.52 -31.64
C LEU A 141 -30.01 -6.60 -31.24
N GLY A 142 -30.12 -7.83 -31.75
CA GLY A 142 -29.22 -8.94 -31.43
C GLY A 142 -27.78 -8.67 -31.87
N ASP A 143 -27.61 -8.19 -33.10
CA ASP A 143 -26.33 -7.68 -33.59
C ASP A 143 -25.85 -6.45 -32.82
N MET A 144 -26.78 -5.60 -32.37
CA MET A 144 -26.44 -4.44 -31.54
C MET A 144 -25.96 -4.80 -30.14
N THR A 145 -26.35 -5.94 -29.57
CA THR A 145 -25.78 -6.45 -28.31
C THR A 145 -24.28 -6.68 -28.48
N THR A 146 -23.88 -7.30 -29.59
CA THR A 146 -22.47 -7.55 -29.91
C THR A 146 -21.71 -6.25 -30.12
N VAL A 147 -22.28 -5.30 -30.88
CA VAL A 147 -21.71 -3.97 -31.12
C VAL A 147 -21.51 -3.21 -29.80
N LYS A 148 -22.53 -3.17 -28.92
CA LYS A 148 -22.47 -2.53 -27.61
C LYS A 148 -21.37 -3.14 -26.73
N ASN A 149 -21.30 -4.47 -26.68
CA ASN A 149 -20.30 -5.19 -25.88
C ASN A 149 -18.87 -4.90 -26.34
N ILE A 150 -18.65 -4.82 -27.65
CA ILE A 150 -17.34 -4.45 -28.22
C ILE A 150 -17.00 -2.99 -27.86
N LEU A 151 -17.95 -2.05 -28.01
CA LEU A 151 -17.74 -0.64 -27.64
C LEU A 151 -17.38 -0.47 -26.16
N ALA A 152 -18.07 -1.16 -25.25
CA ALA A 152 -17.76 -1.11 -23.81
C ALA A 152 -16.37 -1.66 -23.48
N LYS A 153 -15.94 -2.73 -24.17
CA LYS A 153 -14.59 -3.29 -24.02
C LYS A 153 -13.53 -2.34 -24.57
N ILE A 154 -13.77 -1.72 -25.73
CA ILE A 154 -12.89 -0.69 -26.29
C ILE A 154 -12.74 0.48 -25.31
N GLU A 155 -13.84 0.99 -24.78
CA GLU A 155 -13.84 2.08 -23.80
C GLU A 155 -13.00 1.72 -22.56
N THR A 156 -13.12 0.49 -22.08
CA THR A 156 -12.31 -0.02 -20.96
C THR A 156 -10.81 -0.01 -21.29
N VAL A 157 -10.43 -0.45 -22.49
CA VAL A 157 -9.02 -0.43 -22.94
C VAL A 157 -8.52 1.02 -23.07
N LEU A 158 -9.30 1.91 -23.68
CA LEU A 158 -8.91 3.31 -23.88
C LEU A 158 -8.75 4.08 -22.56
N LYS A 159 -9.40 3.64 -21.48
CA LYS A 159 -9.25 4.19 -20.12
C LYS A 159 -8.16 3.52 -19.29
N THR A 160 -7.56 2.44 -19.77
CA THR A 160 -6.52 1.72 -19.03
C THR A 160 -5.23 2.55 -18.98
N GLU A 161 -4.60 2.63 -17.81
CA GLU A 161 -3.31 3.30 -17.67
C GLU A 161 -2.24 2.62 -18.53
N ASP A 162 -1.35 3.41 -19.15
CA ASP A 162 -0.36 2.89 -20.11
C ASP A 162 0.51 1.77 -19.52
N ASN A 163 0.92 1.88 -18.26
CA ASN A 163 1.74 0.89 -17.57
C ASN A 163 0.99 -0.44 -17.27
N GLN A 164 -0.34 -0.44 -17.30
CA GLN A 164 -1.20 -1.62 -17.10
C GLN A 164 -1.70 -2.22 -18.41
N MET A 165 -1.52 -1.53 -19.54
CA MET A 165 -2.08 -1.92 -20.84
C MET A 165 -1.78 -3.39 -21.21
N LEU A 166 -0.54 -3.82 -21.00
CA LEU A 166 -0.10 -5.16 -21.37
C LEU A 166 -0.55 -6.27 -20.40
N ASN A 167 -1.05 -5.93 -19.20
CA ASN A 167 -1.67 -6.93 -18.31
C ASN A 167 -2.94 -7.52 -18.92
N ASN A 168 -3.60 -6.74 -19.80
CA ASN A 168 -4.85 -7.11 -20.46
C ASN A 168 -4.66 -7.40 -21.95
N TYR A 169 -3.43 -7.69 -22.41
CA TYR A 169 -3.14 -7.83 -23.84
C TYR A 169 -4.01 -8.89 -24.54
N GLY A 170 -4.30 -10.02 -23.87
CA GLY A 170 -5.22 -11.03 -24.38
C GLY A 170 -6.64 -10.51 -24.61
N SER A 171 -7.13 -9.61 -23.75
CA SER A 171 -8.43 -8.95 -23.94
C SER A 171 -8.40 -7.97 -25.12
N ILE A 172 -7.30 -7.24 -25.32
CA ILE A 172 -7.13 -6.33 -26.47
C ILE A 172 -7.16 -7.15 -27.77
N GLN A 173 -6.43 -8.27 -27.84
CA GLN A 173 -6.48 -9.17 -29.00
C GLN A 173 -7.88 -9.72 -29.27
N ALA A 174 -8.61 -10.10 -28.22
CA ALA A 174 -9.98 -10.62 -28.35
C ALA A 174 -10.95 -9.61 -28.99
N ILE A 175 -10.80 -8.31 -28.70
CA ILE A 175 -11.63 -7.26 -29.32
C ILE A 175 -11.41 -7.21 -30.84
N VAL A 176 -10.16 -7.27 -31.31
CA VAL A 176 -9.84 -7.28 -32.74
C VAL A 176 -10.46 -8.51 -33.43
N THR A 177 -10.33 -9.68 -32.82
CA THR A 177 -10.95 -10.91 -33.32
C THR A 177 -12.47 -10.80 -33.39
N SER A 178 -13.12 -10.26 -32.34
CA SER A 178 -14.57 -10.05 -32.33
C SER A 178 -15.02 -9.06 -33.41
N TYR A 179 -14.31 -7.94 -33.60
CA TYR A 179 -14.62 -6.96 -34.63
C TYR A 179 -14.51 -7.54 -36.06
N ASN A 180 -13.47 -8.33 -36.33
CA ASN A 180 -13.26 -8.96 -37.64
C ASN A 180 -14.33 -10.01 -37.98
N GLY A 181 -15.00 -10.57 -36.97
CA GLY A 181 -16.13 -11.50 -37.15
C GLY A 181 -17.47 -10.81 -37.43
N LEU A 182 -17.55 -9.48 -37.39
CA LEU A 182 -18.78 -8.73 -37.64
C LEU A 182 -19.05 -8.54 -39.14
N SER A 183 -20.33 -8.36 -39.49
CA SER A 183 -20.73 -7.84 -40.81
C SER A 183 -20.20 -6.42 -41.03
N THR A 184 -20.02 -6.00 -42.29
CA THR A 184 -19.57 -4.64 -42.65
C THR A 184 -20.45 -3.56 -42.02
N ALA A 185 -21.77 -3.78 -41.98
CA ALA A 185 -22.70 -2.85 -41.35
C ALA A 185 -22.40 -2.69 -39.85
N ASN A 186 -22.09 -3.78 -39.15
CA ASN A 186 -21.77 -3.74 -37.72
C ASN A 186 -20.37 -3.20 -37.43
N GLN A 187 -19.40 -3.46 -38.30
CA GLN A 187 -18.08 -2.83 -38.22
C GLN A 187 -18.18 -1.30 -38.28
N ASN A 188 -18.97 -0.77 -39.23
CA ASN A 188 -19.21 0.66 -39.37
C ASN A 188 -19.89 1.30 -38.15
N ARG A 189 -20.55 0.51 -37.29
CA ARG A 189 -21.19 0.98 -36.05
C ARG A 189 -20.21 1.10 -34.87
N ILE A 190 -18.98 0.57 -34.98
CA ILE A 190 -17.94 0.69 -33.95
C ILE A 190 -17.09 1.94 -34.20
N TYR A 191 -17.66 3.11 -33.93
CA TYR A 191 -17.03 4.42 -34.23
C TYR A 191 -15.62 4.61 -33.65
N SER A 192 -15.32 4.01 -32.50
CA SER A 192 -14.03 4.12 -31.81
C SER A 192 -12.98 3.10 -32.25
N TYR A 193 -13.31 2.22 -33.21
CA TYR A 193 -12.43 1.12 -33.61
C TYR A 193 -11.10 1.62 -34.18
N ALA A 194 -11.11 2.66 -35.02
CA ALA A 194 -9.87 3.19 -35.58
C ALA A 194 -8.89 3.66 -34.49
N THR A 195 -9.38 4.40 -33.49
CA THR A 195 -8.60 4.83 -32.33
C THR A 195 -8.09 3.64 -31.53
N PHE A 196 -8.97 2.70 -31.21
CA PHE A 196 -8.60 1.46 -30.53
C PHE A 196 -7.54 0.66 -31.30
N TYR A 197 -7.64 0.60 -32.62
CA TYR A 197 -6.73 -0.17 -33.45
C TYR A 197 -5.30 0.38 -33.41
N THR A 198 -5.13 1.70 -33.30
CA THR A 198 -3.79 2.29 -33.07
C THR A 198 -3.20 1.85 -31.72
N VAL A 199 -4.01 1.85 -30.65
CA VAL A 199 -3.61 1.33 -29.32
C VAL A 199 -3.24 -0.15 -29.39
N TYR A 200 -4.03 -0.95 -30.12
CA TYR A 200 -3.73 -2.35 -30.35
C TYR A 200 -2.38 -2.55 -31.03
N GLN A 201 -2.08 -1.80 -32.09
CA GLN A 201 -0.79 -1.87 -32.80
C GLN A 201 0.39 -1.56 -31.87
N ASP A 202 0.27 -0.51 -31.06
CA ASP A 202 1.29 -0.13 -30.08
C ASP A 202 1.48 -1.19 -28.99
N ALA A 203 0.37 -1.74 -28.48
CA ALA A 203 0.39 -2.80 -27.48
C ALA A 203 1.02 -4.09 -28.04
N THR A 204 0.68 -4.47 -29.27
CA THR A 204 1.27 -5.64 -29.95
C THR A 204 2.76 -5.47 -30.16
N ALA A 205 3.21 -4.30 -30.60
CA ALA A 205 4.63 -4.03 -30.78
C ALA A 205 5.40 -4.20 -29.45
N ALA A 206 4.88 -3.62 -28.36
CA ALA A 206 5.49 -3.71 -27.03
C ALA A 206 5.45 -5.15 -26.46
N TRP A 207 4.32 -5.84 -26.58
CA TRP A 207 4.16 -7.22 -26.12
C TRP A 207 5.15 -8.18 -26.78
N ASN A 208 5.31 -8.10 -28.11
CA ASN A 208 6.23 -8.96 -28.84
C ASN A 208 7.68 -8.77 -28.37
N LEU A 209 8.11 -7.53 -28.11
CA LEU A 209 9.44 -7.30 -27.55
C LEU A 209 9.57 -7.85 -26.12
N ARG A 210 8.53 -7.75 -25.29
CA ARG A 210 8.57 -8.34 -23.93
C ARG A 210 8.79 -9.85 -23.98
N LEU A 211 8.08 -10.57 -24.86
CA LEU A 211 8.27 -12.01 -25.05
C LEU A 211 9.71 -12.36 -25.46
N GLU A 212 10.32 -11.57 -26.34
CA GLU A 212 11.71 -11.80 -26.75
C GLU A 212 12.71 -11.52 -25.63
N VAL A 213 12.48 -10.47 -24.82
CA VAL A 213 13.28 -10.20 -23.62
C VAL A 213 13.14 -11.34 -22.61
N ASP A 214 11.93 -11.81 -22.35
CA ASP A 214 11.66 -12.92 -21.42
C ASP A 214 12.36 -14.21 -21.87
N ALA A 215 12.30 -14.52 -23.18
CA ALA A 215 13.00 -15.67 -23.73
C ALA A 215 14.53 -15.59 -23.51
N LEU A 216 15.12 -14.40 -23.66
CA LEU A 216 16.54 -14.19 -23.41
C LEU A 216 16.89 -14.25 -21.91
N LEU A 217 16.04 -13.73 -21.03
CA LEU A 217 16.25 -13.85 -19.58
C LEU A 217 16.24 -15.32 -19.11
N ILE A 218 15.47 -16.18 -19.78
CA ILE A 218 15.40 -17.61 -19.47
C ILE A 218 16.61 -18.37 -20.02
N ALA A 219 17.03 -18.13 -21.27
CA ALA A 219 17.99 -18.98 -21.97
C ALA A 219 18.93 -18.23 -22.93
N MET A 220 19.61 -17.18 -22.45
CA MET A 220 20.63 -16.46 -23.23
C MET A 220 21.90 -17.29 -23.47
N THR A 221 22.44 -17.20 -24.68
CA THR A 221 23.74 -17.76 -25.10
C THR A 221 24.70 -16.66 -25.56
N SER A 222 25.98 -17.02 -25.75
CA SER A 222 26.99 -16.10 -26.28
C SER A 222 26.71 -15.60 -27.71
N ASN A 223 25.79 -16.23 -28.45
CA ASN A 223 25.47 -15.89 -29.83
C ASN A 223 24.27 -14.93 -29.96
N ASP A 224 23.61 -14.56 -28.85
CA ASP A 224 22.36 -13.79 -28.88
C ASP A 224 22.54 -12.27 -28.91
N GLN A 225 23.79 -11.78 -28.98
CA GLN A 225 24.12 -10.35 -29.02
C GLN A 225 23.36 -9.60 -30.12
N THR A 226 23.29 -10.16 -31.33
CA THR A 226 22.59 -9.54 -32.46
C THR A 226 21.07 -9.49 -32.26
N LYS A 227 20.50 -10.44 -31.49
CA LYS A 227 19.08 -10.41 -31.13
C LYS A 227 18.79 -9.28 -30.13
N ILE A 228 19.66 -9.11 -29.14
CA ILE A 228 19.54 -8.03 -28.15
C ILE A 228 19.61 -6.66 -28.84
N GLU A 229 20.57 -6.46 -29.74
CA GLU A 229 20.69 -5.24 -30.55
C GLU A 229 19.46 -4.98 -31.43
N SER A 230 18.89 -6.04 -32.02
CA SER A 230 17.64 -5.97 -32.79
C SER A 230 16.43 -5.59 -31.92
N ILE A 231 16.31 -6.13 -30.70
CA ILE A 231 15.27 -5.76 -29.74
C ILE A 231 15.40 -4.28 -29.37
N ARG A 232 16.60 -3.79 -29.06
CA ARG A 232 16.83 -2.37 -28.75
C ARG A 232 16.50 -1.46 -29.91
N THR A 233 16.92 -1.83 -31.12
CA THR A 233 16.62 -1.04 -32.32
C THR A 233 15.11 -0.89 -32.50
N ARG A 234 14.36 -1.99 -32.35
CA ARG A 234 12.89 -1.96 -32.43
C ARG A 234 12.26 -1.19 -31.27
N TYR A 235 12.76 -1.32 -30.04
CA TYR A 235 12.31 -0.52 -28.90
C TYR A 235 12.50 0.97 -29.17
N ASN A 236 13.66 1.38 -29.71
CA ASN A 236 13.95 2.78 -30.00
C ASN A 236 13.05 3.35 -31.09
N ALA A 237 12.67 2.54 -32.07
CA ALA A 237 11.76 2.90 -33.16
C ALA A 237 10.29 3.01 -32.74
N MET A 238 9.91 2.50 -31.56
CA MET A 238 8.55 2.63 -31.03
C MET A 238 8.18 4.09 -30.73
N ASN A 239 6.90 4.41 -30.93
CA ASN A 239 6.32 5.68 -30.49
C ASN A 239 6.24 5.75 -28.95
N ALA A 240 5.84 6.90 -28.42
CA ALA A 240 5.79 7.14 -26.99
C ALA A 240 4.83 6.18 -26.24
N LYS A 241 3.68 5.85 -26.83
CA LYS A 241 2.68 4.94 -26.23
C LYS A 241 3.20 3.51 -26.16
N ALA A 242 3.72 2.97 -27.26
CA ALA A 242 4.33 1.65 -27.28
C ALA A 242 5.51 1.54 -26.29
N LYS A 243 6.34 2.58 -26.14
CA LYS A 243 7.40 2.62 -25.11
C LYS A 243 6.84 2.63 -23.68
N ALA A 244 5.76 3.37 -23.43
CA ALA A 244 5.09 3.38 -22.13
C ALA A 244 4.50 2.00 -21.79
N TYR A 245 3.87 1.34 -22.77
CA TYR A 245 3.35 -0.03 -22.64
C TYR A 245 4.46 -1.04 -22.39
N PHE A 246 5.61 -0.89 -23.05
CA PHE A 246 6.79 -1.75 -22.82
C PHE A 246 7.23 -1.70 -21.35
N GLY A 247 7.19 -0.52 -20.72
CA GLY A 247 7.32 -0.35 -19.28
C GLY A 247 8.75 -0.38 -18.76
N ASN A 248 8.97 0.31 -17.63
CA ASN A 248 10.31 0.54 -17.06
C ASN A 248 11.03 -0.74 -16.65
N LEU A 249 10.31 -1.73 -16.12
CA LEU A 249 10.89 -3.01 -15.70
C LEU A 249 11.54 -3.74 -16.88
N TYR A 250 10.81 -3.87 -18.00
CA TYR A 250 11.34 -4.52 -19.20
C TYR A 250 12.42 -3.69 -19.89
N LEU A 251 12.36 -2.36 -19.78
CA LEU A 251 13.45 -1.50 -20.22
C LEU A 251 14.74 -1.75 -19.43
N GLN A 252 14.63 -1.97 -18.12
CA GLN A 252 15.77 -2.34 -17.27
C GLN A 252 16.32 -3.72 -17.67
N HIS A 253 15.45 -4.72 -17.81
CA HIS A 253 15.85 -6.07 -18.27
C HIS A 253 16.59 -6.02 -19.62
N LEU A 254 16.07 -5.26 -20.59
CA LEU A 254 16.72 -5.09 -21.89
C LEU A 254 18.10 -4.44 -21.74
N SER A 255 18.22 -3.42 -20.89
CA SER A 255 19.50 -2.72 -20.63
C SER A 255 20.54 -3.64 -19.96
N GLU A 256 20.10 -4.60 -19.13
CA GLU A 256 20.97 -5.58 -18.49
C GLU A 256 21.47 -6.66 -19.45
N LEU A 257 20.62 -7.09 -20.39
CA LEU A 257 20.98 -8.01 -21.48
C LEU A 257 22.06 -7.38 -22.38
N GLU A 258 21.91 -6.10 -22.73
CA GLU A 258 22.85 -5.35 -23.59
C GLU A 258 24.27 -5.24 -23.05
N TYR A 259 24.42 -5.24 -21.73
CA TYR A 259 25.71 -5.03 -21.09
C TYR A 259 26.53 -6.34 -20.98
N GLY A 260 26.02 -7.46 -21.53
CA GLY A 260 26.71 -8.77 -21.53
C GLY A 260 26.84 -9.39 -20.13
N THR A 261 25.94 -9.01 -19.21
CA THR A 261 26.12 -9.14 -17.75
C THR A 261 25.10 -9.98 -17.01
N TYR A 262 24.03 -10.49 -17.62
CA TYR A 262 23.08 -11.32 -16.87
C TYR A 262 23.77 -12.59 -16.31
N ALA A 263 24.54 -13.31 -17.13
CA ALA A 263 25.35 -14.44 -16.67
C ALA A 263 26.37 -14.05 -15.58
N LYS A 264 26.96 -12.85 -15.66
CA LYS A 264 27.88 -12.31 -14.64
C LYS A 264 27.14 -11.94 -13.35
N SER A 265 25.93 -11.40 -13.44
CA SER A 265 25.06 -11.04 -12.31
C SER A 265 24.58 -12.28 -11.57
N LEU A 266 24.22 -13.33 -12.32
CA LEU A 266 23.90 -14.64 -11.76
C LEU A 266 25.14 -15.26 -11.08
N ALA A 267 26.33 -15.15 -11.68
CA ALA A 267 27.57 -15.63 -11.06
C ALA A 267 27.91 -14.90 -9.75
N LEU A 268 27.72 -13.58 -9.68
CA LEU A 268 27.93 -12.79 -8.46
C LEU A 268 26.92 -13.15 -7.37
N ALA A 269 25.64 -13.31 -7.72
CA ALA A 269 24.62 -13.74 -6.77
C ALA A 269 24.89 -15.17 -6.25
N ASN A 270 25.24 -16.11 -7.13
CA ASN A 270 25.63 -17.47 -6.76
C ASN A 270 26.83 -17.48 -5.80
N ARG A 271 27.83 -16.63 -6.04
CA ARG A 271 28.99 -16.50 -5.15
C ARG A 271 28.58 -16.09 -3.74
N VAL A 272 27.63 -15.16 -3.60
CA VAL A 272 27.10 -14.77 -2.29
C VAL A 272 26.32 -15.92 -1.64
N MET A 273 25.50 -16.64 -2.40
CA MET A 273 24.77 -17.81 -1.89
C MET A 273 25.71 -18.92 -1.37
N GLU A 274 26.85 -19.13 -2.03
CA GLU A 274 27.90 -20.04 -1.57
C GLU A 274 28.52 -19.58 -0.24
N LEU A 275 28.86 -18.29 -0.13
CA LEU A 275 29.42 -17.72 1.11
C LEU A 275 28.45 -17.86 2.29
N ILE A 276 27.16 -17.61 2.05
CA ILE A 276 26.10 -17.81 3.06
C ILE A 276 26.02 -19.29 3.48
N SER A 277 26.09 -20.20 2.51
CA SER A 277 26.07 -21.65 2.79
C SER A 277 27.31 -22.10 3.57
N TYR A 278 28.47 -21.50 3.29
CA TYR A 278 29.74 -21.80 3.96
C TYR A 278 29.78 -21.37 5.44
N ILE A 279 28.86 -20.50 5.89
CA ILE A 279 28.76 -20.15 7.32
C ILE A 279 28.58 -21.39 8.18
N GLY A 280 27.75 -22.33 7.73
CA GLY A 280 27.44 -23.59 8.40
C GLY A 280 26.77 -23.40 9.76
N VAL A 281 26.99 -24.36 10.67
CA VAL A 281 26.54 -24.26 12.06
C VAL A 281 27.23 -23.07 12.74
N VAL A 282 26.43 -22.20 13.36
CA VAL A 282 26.93 -20.97 13.97
C VAL A 282 27.61 -21.26 15.30
N THR A 283 28.88 -20.87 15.41
CA THR A 283 29.73 -21.03 16.61
C THR A 283 30.44 -19.72 16.93
N ALA A 284 31.17 -19.67 18.05
CA ALA A 284 31.96 -18.49 18.44
C ALA A 284 32.99 -18.06 17.36
N ASN A 285 33.40 -19.00 16.49
CA ASN A 285 34.37 -18.77 15.41
C ASN A 285 33.73 -18.39 14.06
N SER A 286 32.39 -18.33 13.95
CA SER A 286 31.72 -18.04 12.68
C SER A 286 31.78 -16.56 12.25
N ARG A 287 32.40 -15.68 13.04
CA ARG A 287 32.40 -14.21 12.83
C ARG A 287 32.80 -13.81 11.41
N THR A 288 34.00 -14.23 11.00
CA THR A 288 34.60 -13.82 9.73
C THR A 288 33.74 -14.27 8.56
N ARG A 289 33.22 -15.51 8.58
CA ARG A 289 32.36 -16.04 7.51
C ARG A 289 31.06 -15.25 7.36
N ILE A 290 30.45 -14.83 8.48
CA ILE A 290 29.23 -14.01 8.45
C ILE A 290 29.53 -12.61 7.91
N GLU A 291 30.61 -11.97 8.38
CA GLU A 291 31.02 -10.64 7.91
C GLU A 291 31.41 -10.65 6.42
N GLU A 292 32.08 -11.68 5.93
CA GLU A 292 32.40 -11.87 4.51
C GLU A 292 31.15 -12.01 3.64
N ALA A 293 30.18 -12.83 4.07
CA ALA A 293 28.92 -12.99 3.36
C ALA A 293 28.08 -11.69 3.34
N GLU A 294 28.03 -10.95 4.45
CA GLU A 294 27.36 -9.65 4.53
C GLU A 294 28.02 -8.60 3.64
N ALA A 295 29.35 -8.52 3.67
CA ALA A 295 30.11 -7.60 2.82
C ALA A 295 29.85 -7.90 1.33
N ALA A 296 29.95 -9.17 0.93
CA ALA A 296 29.69 -9.59 -0.44
C ALA A 296 28.24 -9.31 -0.89
N TYR A 297 27.25 -9.58 -0.03
CA TYR A 297 25.85 -9.25 -0.30
C TYR A 297 25.62 -7.73 -0.41
N SER A 298 26.23 -6.93 0.46
CA SER A 298 26.06 -5.48 0.46
C SER A 298 26.60 -4.80 -0.80
N ALA A 299 27.63 -5.40 -1.41
CA ALA A 299 28.26 -4.94 -2.65
C ALA A 299 27.43 -5.24 -3.92
N LEU A 300 26.41 -6.10 -3.82
CA LEU A 300 25.50 -6.40 -4.93
C LEU A 300 24.55 -5.22 -5.22
N THR A 301 24.14 -5.10 -6.49
CA THR A 301 23.03 -4.22 -6.89
C THR A 301 21.68 -4.75 -6.38
N ASP A 302 20.63 -3.93 -6.40
CA ASP A 302 19.31 -4.34 -5.92
C ASP A 302 18.73 -5.53 -6.70
N TYR A 303 18.97 -5.58 -8.02
CA TYR A 303 18.59 -6.72 -8.85
C TYR A 303 19.37 -7.99 -8.46
N GLN A 304 20.70 -7.90 -8.34
CA GLN A 304 21.54 -9.04 -7.95
C GLN A 304 21.18 -9.57 -6.56
N LYS A 305 20.77 -8.70 -5.63
CA LYS A 305 20.28 -9.08 -4.29
C LYS A 305 19.00 -9.90 -4.35
N GLN A 306 18.10 -9.64 -5.31
CA GLN A 306 16.88 -10.43 -5.50
C GLN A 306 17.18 -11.87 -5.96
N LEU A 307 18.32 -12.09 -6.61
CA LEU A 307 18.77 -13.42 -7.05
C LEU A 307 19.38 -14.26 -5.90
N VAL A 308 19.71 -13.67 -4.76
CA VAL A 308 20.27 -14.37 -3.58
C VAL A 308 19.15 -15.01 -2.76
N SER A 309 18.75 -16.22 -3.16
CA SER A 309 17.60 -16.93 -2.58
C SER A 309 17.73 -17.30 -1.09
N ASN A 310 18.95 -17.41 -0.55
CA ASN A 310 19.20 -17.87 0.82
C ASN A 310 19.56 -16.75 1.81
N TYR A 311 19.28 -15.47 1.48
CA TYR A 311 19.60 -14.33 2.35
C TYR A 311 19.00 -14.44 3.78
N GLY A 312 17.83 -15.06 3.93
CA GLY A 312 17.23 -15.33 5.25
C GLY A 312 18.16 -16.13 6.19
N THR A 313 18.96 -17.04 5.65
CA THR A 313 19.96 -17.81 6.40
C THR A 313 21.06 -16.93 6.97
N LEU A 314 21.50 -15.91 6.22
CA LEU A 314 22.51 -14.95 6.68
C LEU A 314 22.00 -14.15 7.89
N VAL A 315 20.74 -13.69 7.83
CA VAL A 315 20.08 -12.97 8.92
C VAL A 315 19.94 -13.85 10.17
N ALA A 316 19.50 -15.10 10.00
CA ALA A 316 19.39 -16.07 11.09
C ALA A 316 20.77 -16.39 11.71
N ALA A 317 21.81 -16.49 10.87
CA ALA A 317 23.17 -16.74 11.33
C ALA A 317 23.73 -15.59 12.17
N ARG A 318 23.55 -14.34 11.73
CA ARG A 318 23.94 -13.15 12.50
C ARG A 318 23.24 -13.10 13.86
N THR A 319 21.94 -13.41 13.89
CA THR A 319 21.14 -13.46 15.12
C THR A 319 21.65 -14.55 16.07
N SER A 320 21.85 -15.76 15.57
CA SER A 320 22.37 -16.90 16.34
C SER A 320 23.77 -16.60 16.89
N TYR A 321 24.64 -16.00 16.07
CA TYR A 321 26.00 -15.62 16.46
C TYR A 321 25.98 -14.61 17.60
N ASN A 322 25.07 -13.64 17.56
CA ASN A 322 24.92 -12.67 18.62
C ASN A 322 24.45 -13.31 19.94
N ASN A 323 23.64 -14.37 19.89
CA ASN A 323 23.10 -15.07 21.05
C ASN A 323 24.12 -15.98 21.76
N ILE A 324 25.04 -16.59 21.02
CA ILE A 324 26.11 -17.43 21.59
C ILE A 324 27.30 -16.64 22.15
N ARG A 325 27.35 -15.31 21.98
CA ARG A 325 28.37 -14.49 22.64
C ARG A 325 28.19 -14.50 24.14
N ASN A 326 29.28 -14.63 24.89
CA ASN A 326 29.21 -14.56 26.35
C ASN A 326 28.95 -13.12 26.81
N ASP A 327 27.88 -12.97 27.61
CA ASP A 327 27.46 -11.67 28.15
C ASP A 327 28.32 -11.29 29.35
N LEU A 328 28.88 -10.07 29.34
CA LEU A 328 29.69 -9.57 30.45
C LEU A 328 28.91 -9.44 31.76
N SER A 329 27.58 -9.46 31.76
CA SER A 329 26.79 -9.54 33.00
C SER A 329 27.16 -10.75 33.87
N ALA A 330 27.64 -11.84 33.26
CA ALA A 330 28.15 -13.03 33.97
C ALA A 330 29.64 -12.94 34.37
N ALA A 331 30.32 -11.82 34.07
CA ALA A 331 31.76 -11.71 34.28
C ALA A 331 32.15 -11.74 35.77
N ARG A 332 33.20 -12.50 36.08
CA ARG A 332 33.85 -12.47 37.39
C ARG A 332 34.91 -11.38 37.41
N VAL A 333 34.62 -10.29 38.13
CA VAL A 333 35.49 -9.10 38.22
C VAL A 333 36.22 -9.01 39.56
N THR A 334 37.56 -9.06 39.47
CA THR A 334 38.49 -9.02 40.61
C THR A 334 39.39 -7.78 40.57
N ASN A 335 40.25 -7.59 41.59
CA ASN A 335 41.15 -6.43 41.73
C ASN A 335 40.45 -5.06 41.95
N ILE A 336 39.24 -5.07 42.50
CA ILE A 336 38.53 -3.88 43.00
C ILE A 336 38.29 -4.09 44.50
N LYS A 337 38.88 -3.25 45.34
CA LYS A 337 38.68 -3.29 46.80
C LYS A 337 37.26 -2.79 47.13
N THR A 338 36.72 -3.24 48.25
CA THR A 338 35.42 -2.77 48.76
C THR A 338 35.43 -1.30 49.16
N GLY A 339 36.59 -0.76 49.56
CA GLY A 339 36.74 0.63 49.97
C GLY A 339 38.13 1.23 49.68
N TYR A 340 38.15 2.52 49.41
CA TYR A 340 39.34 3.35 49.20
C TYR A 340 39.25 4.63 50.03
N VAL A 341 40.36 5.08 50.60
CA VAL A 341 40.40 6.39 51.30
C VAL A 341 40.43 7.51 50.26
N TYR A 342 39.74 8.61 50.54
CA TYR A 342 39.75 9.82 49.71
C TYR A 342 41.19 10.31 49.41
N THR A 343 41.50 10.58 48.14
CA THR A 343 42.88 10.91 47.69
C THR A 343 43.01 12.28 47.03
N HIS A 344 41.97 13.12 47.03
CA HIS A 344 41.83 14.35 46.21
C HIS A 344 41.80 14.17 44.70
N SER A 345 42.11 12.97 44.21
CA SER A 345 42.12 12.63 42.80
C SER A 345 41.08 11.55 42.50
N ALA A 346 40.79 11.34 41.21
CA ALA A 346 39.91 10.27 40.80
C ALA A 346 40.54 8.90 41.11
N ILE A 347 39.82 8.05 41.85
CA ILE A 347 40.21 6.67 42.16
C ILE A 347 39.81 5.78 40.98
N LYS A 348 40.80 5.17 40.33
CA LYS A 348 40.61 4.33 39.13
C LYS A 348 41.23 2.93 39.31
N PRO A 349 40.59 2.03 40.08
CA PRO A 349 41.06 0.65 40.25
C PRO A 349 41.08 -0.09 38.92
N GLN A 350 42.11 -0.90 38.64
CA GLN A 350 42.23 -1.65 37.38
C GLN A 350 41.62 -3.06 37.54
N PRO A 351 40.40 -3.32 37.03
CA PRO A 351 39.78 -4.64 37.16
C PRO A 351 40.51 -5.72 36.38
N ILE A 352 40.48 -6.95 36.89
CA ILE A 352 40.77 -8.16 36.10
C ILE A 352 39.43 -8.85 35.82
N VAL A 353 39.09 -8.99 34.54
CA VAL A 353 37.80 -9.48 34.05
C VAL A 353 37.96 -10.91 33.54
N ARG A 354 37.11 -11.83 34.02
CA ARG A 354 37.05 -13.21 33.53
C ARG A 354 35.64 -13.62 33.13
N VAL A 355 35.53 -14.40 32.06
CA VAL A 355 34.29 -15.02 31.59
C VAL A 355 34.61 -16.46 31.22
N ASP A 356 33.87 -17.43 31.77
CA ASP A 356 34.09 -18.87 31.59
C ASP A 356 35.55 -19.31 31.79
N GLY A 357 36.20 -18.76 32.82
CA GLY A 357 37.60 -19.06 33.16
C GLY A 357 38.65 -18.27 32.37
N ASN A 358 38.30 -17.70 31.22
CA ASN A 358 39.22 -16.93 30.38
C ASN A 358 39.44 -15.50 30.91
N VAL A 359 40.68 -15.00 30.85
CA VAL A 359 41.02 -13.60 31.21
C VAL A 359 40.90 -12.73 29.97
N LEU A 360 40.12 -11.65 30.08
CA LEU A 360 39.87 -10.73 28.97
C LEU A 360 40.91 -9.58 28.96
N MET A 361 41.28 -9.13 27.77
CA MET A 361 42.21 -8.03 27.52
C MET A 361 41.48 -6.69 27.34
N LYS A 362 41.81 -5.70 28.19
CA LYS A 362 41.29 -4.34 28.09
C LYS A 362 41.75 -3.68 26.78
N GLY A 363 40.83 -3.05 26.06
CA GLY A 363 41.09 -2.39 24.77
C GLY A 363 40.96 -3.33 23.56
N VAL A 364 40.96 -4.64 23.79
CA VAL A 364 40.66 -5.67 22.77
C VAL A 364 39.24 -6.20 23.01
N ASP A 365 38.99 -6.70 24.22
CA ASP A 365 37.74 -7.37 24.54
C ASP A 365 36.67 -6.43 25.12
N TYR A 366 37.13 -5.47 25.93
CA TYR A 366 36.27 -4.54 26.65
C TYR A 366 36.94 -3.18 26.90
N THR A 367 36.11 -2.18 27.20
CA THR A 367 36.51 -0.86 27.71
C THR A 367 36.16 -0.70 29.18
N VAL A 368 36.86 0.20 29.90
CA VAL A 368 36.59 0.51 31.32
C VAL A 368 36.33 2.00 31.48
N SER A 369 35.23 2.35 32.14
CA SER A 369 34.89 3.72 32.51
C SER A 369 34.57 3.82 34.02
N TYR A 370 34.64 5.04 34.55
CA TYR A 370 34.43 5.31 35.98
C TYR A 370 33.49 6.49 36.17
N SER A 371 32.66 6.43 37.22
CA SER A 371 31.83 7.54 37.67
C SER A 371 31.81 7.62 39.19
N ASN A 372 31.45 8.80 39.72
CA ASN A 372 31.38 9.08 41.16
C ASN A 372 32.64 8.69 41.94
N ASN A 373 33.81 8.80 41.30
CA ASN A 373 35.04 8.18 41.78
C ASN A 373 36.05 9.17 42.38
N LYS A 374 35.63 10.39 42.73
CA LYS A 374 36.52 11.44 43.26
C LYS A 374 36.26 11.77 44.73
N ASN A 375 35.00 12.02 45.10
CA ASN A 375 34.61 12.41 46.45
C ASN A 375 34.13 11.20 47.26
N VAL A 376 34.05 11.37 48.58
CA VAL A 376 33.48 10.37 49.50
C VAL A 376 32.06 10.01 49.08
N GLY A 377 31.76 8.72 49.04
CA GLY A 377 30.51 8.18 48.51
C GLY A 377 30.72 6.83 47.83
N THR A 378 29.87 6.49 46.87
CA THR A 378 29.94 5.23 46.12
C THR A 378 30.44 5.49 44.71
N GLY A 379 31.67 5.05 44.43
CA GLY A 379 32.24 5.05 43.09
C GLY A 379 31.77 3.84 42.28
N LYS A 380 31.78 3.97 40.95
CA LYS A 380 31.35 2.92 40.00
C LYS A 380 32.44 2.68 38.96
N VAL A 381 32.70 1.40 38.68
CA VAL A 381 33.49 0.91 37.53
C VAL A 381 32.51 0.23 36.57
N THR A 382 32.51 0.65 35.30
CA THR A 382 31.71 0.04 34.24
C THR A 382 32.63 -0.57 33.19
N ILE A 383 32.38 -1.84 32.88
CA ILE A 383 33.10 -2.65 31.90
C ILE A 383 32.13 -2.90 30.75
N LYS A 384 32.47 -2.47 29.54
CA LYS A 384 31.62 -2.61 28.35
C LYS A 384 32.33 -3.40 27.27
N ALA A 385 31.69 -4.40 26.69
CA ALA A 385 32.23 -5.17 25.58
C ALA A 385 32.52 -4.26 24.36
N ILE A 386 33.60 -4.54 23.64
CA ILE A 386 33.92 -3.87 22.38
C ILE A 386 33.19 -4.59 21.24
N ASP A 387 32.62 -3.83 20.31
CA ASP A 387 31.96 -4.42 19.16
C ASP A 387 32.96 -5.23 18.33
N GLY A 388 32.63 -6.50 18.10
CA GLY A 388 33.50 -7.47 17.43
C GLY A 388 34.37 -8.32 18.36
N SER A 389 34.46 -8.04 19.66
CA SER A 389 35.34 -8.83 20.54
C SER A 389 34.88 -10.26 20.84
N GLY A 390 33.72 -10.68 20.33
CA GLY A 390 33.10 -11.97 20.70
C GLY A 390 32.34 -11.93 22.04
N TYR A 391 32.37 -10.81 22.76
CA TYR A 391 31.58 -10.57 23.97
C TYR A 391 30.46 -9.55 23.70
N ARG A 392 29.48 -9.48 24.61
CA ARG A 392 28.42 -8.47 24.57
C ARG A 392 28.07 -7.94 25.97
N GLY A 393 27.27 -6.88 26.02
CA GLY A 393 26.72 -6.36 27.26
C GLY A 393 27.70 -5.55 28.09
N THR A 394 27.30 -5.30 29.34
CA THR A 394 28.05 -4.46 30.29
C THR A 394 28.01 -5.05 31.69
N TYR A 395 29.12 -4.94 32.41
CA TYR A 395 29.20 -5.25 33.84
C TYR A 395 29.47 -3.98 34.64
N THR A 396 28.87 -3.87 35.82
CA THR A 396 29.08 -2.73 36.71
C THR A 396 29.40 -3.19 38.12
N LYS A 397 30.49 -2.67 38.69
CA LYS A 397 30.87 -2.88 40.10
C LYS A 397 30.97 -1.55 40.83
N THR A 398 30.52 -1.53 42.08
CA THR A 398 30.66 -0.36 42.96
C THR A 398 31.78 -0.56 43.97
N PHE A 399 32.34 0.55 44.45
CA PHE A 399 33.30 0.60 45.56
C PHE A 399 33.05 1.82 46.43
N ALA A 400 33.32 1.71 47.74
CA ALA A 400 33.19 2.85 48.65
C ALA A 400 34.42 3.77 48.58
N ILE A 401 34.20 5.08 48.64
CA ILE A 401 35.23 6.09 48.90
C ILE A 401 34.97 6.62 50.31
N VAL A 402 35.85 6.31 51.25
CA VAL A 402 35.71 6.66 52.66
C VAL A 402 36.51 7.91 53.01
N LYS A 403 36.06 8.61 54.06
CA LYS A 403 36.66 9.86 54.52
C LYS A 403 38.11 9.69 54.97
N ASP A 404 38.97 10.62 54.58
CA ASP A 404 40.33 10.75 55.09
C ASP A 404 40.35 11.44 56.46
N SER A 405 41.40 11.26 57.26
CA SER A 405 41.48 11.72 58.65
C SER A 405 42.30 13.00 58.78
N VAL A 406 41.74 14.02 59.45
CA VAL A 406 42.53 15.22 59.83
C VAL A 406 43.48 14.98 61.01
N LYS A 407 43.39 13.81 61.66
CA LYS A 407 44.19 13.49 62.86
C LYS A 407 45.69 13.54 62.57
N ASP A 408 46.10 13.11 61.39
CA ASP A 408 47.50 13.02 60.99
C ASP A 408 47.98 14.28 60.24
N GLY A 409 47.07 15.19 59.90
CA GLY A 409 47.38 16.45 59.22
C GLY A 409 48.20 17.43 60.06
N THR A 410 48.94 18.33 59.42
CA THR A 410 49.72 19.36 60.10
C THR A 410 48.91 20.66 60.26
N ILE A 411 49.09 21.33 61.41
CA ILE A 411 48.47 22.63 61.71
C ILE A 411 49.59 23.67 61.85
N SER A 412 49.61 24.67 60.98
CA SER A 412 50.58 25.77 60.94
C SER A 412 49.88 27.14 60.95
N GLY A 413 50.66 28.24 60.99
CA GLY A 413 50.13 29.60 61.06
C GLY A 413 49.73 30.10 62.45
N ILE A 414 49.96 29.30 63.49
CA ILE A 414 49.63 29.65 64.89
C ILE A 414 50.91 30.00 65.65
N LYS A 415 51.04 31.24 66.12
CA LYS A 415 52.12 31.69 67.01
C LYS A 415 52.04 30.99 68.38
N LYS A 416 53.19 30.79 69.03
CA LYS A 416 53.25 30.17 70.38
C LYS A 416 52.58 31.05 71.46
N LYS A 417 52.65 32.38 71.32
CA LYS A 417 52.14 33.38 72.27
C LYS A 417 51.39 34.50 71.54
N TYR A 418 50.30 34.99 72.13
CA TYR A 418 49.56 36.18 71.72
C TYR A 418 49.36 37.11 72.92
N LYS A 419 49.36 38.44 72.68
CA LYS A 419 49.12 39.44 73.72
C LYS A 419 47.63 39.45 74.10
N TYR A 420 47.34 39.63 75.39
CA TYR A 420 45.99 39.80 75.88
C TYR A 420 45.38 41.13 75.41
N THR A 421 44.22 41.06 74.77
CA THR A 421 43.55 42.21 74.14
C THR A 421 42.20 42.57 74.78
N GLY A 422 41.76 41.81 75.79
CA GLY A 422 40.38 41.91 76.32
C GLY A 422 39.31 41.17 75.51
N TYR A 423 39.62 40.74 74.28
CA TYR A 423 38.71 40.03 73.37
C TYR A 423 39.16 38.59 73.07
N ALA A 424 38.27 37.81 72.44
CA ALA A 424 38.58 36.44 72.04
C ALA A 424 39.60 36.39 70.88
N ILE A 425 40.74 35.74 71.10
CA ILE A 425 41.83 35.58 70.13
C ILE A 425 41.54 34.34 69.26
N LYS A 426 41.35 34.53 67.94
CA LYS A 426 40.96 33.48 66.97
C LYS A 426 41.95 33.40 65.78
N PRO A 427 43.18 32.91 65.98
CA PRO A 427 44.21 32.89 64.94
C PRO A 427 43.88 31.94 63.79
N SER A 428 44.15 32.35 62.54
CA SER A 428 43.87 31.52 61.37
C SER A 428 44.87 30.36 61.25
N ALA A 429 44.37 29.13 61.21
CA ALA A 429 45.17 27.92 61.04
C ALA A 429 45.22 27.48 59.57
N LYS A 430 46.41 27.19 59.06
CA LYS A 430 46.61 26.44 57.80
C LYS A 430 46.69 24.95 58.14
N VAL A 431 45.73 24.17 57.64
CA VAL A 431 45.63 22.72 57.85
C VAL A 431 46.05 22.00 56.58
N VAL A 432 46.98 21.05 56.69
CA VAL A 432 47.47 20.25 55.56
C VAL A 432 47.35 18.76 55.87
N VAL A 433 46.67 17.98 55.04
CA VAL A 433 46.59 16.51 55.15
C VAL A 433 47.17 15.90 53.88
N ASN A 434 48.11 14.96 54.01
CA ASN A 434 48.74 14.28 52.87
C ASN A 434 49.28 15.24 51.79
N GLY A 435 49.85 16.38 52.21
CA GLY A 435 50.38 17.42 51.32
C GLY A 435 49.34 18.41 50.77
N PHE A 436 48.04 18.17 50.95
CA PHE A 436 46.98 19.06 50.46
C PHE A 436 46.54 20.06 51.52
N THR A 437 46.55 21.36 51.18
CA THR A 437 46.03 22.41 52.05
C THR A 437 44.50 22.39 52.03
N LEU A 438 43.90 22.18 53.20
CA LEU A 438 42.45 22.07 53.36
C LEU A 438 41.77 23.43 53.40
N LYS A 439 40.52 23.48 52.97
CA LYS A 439 39.67 24.68 53.00
C LYS A 439 38.74 24.67 54.22
N LYS A 440 38.88 25.68 55.08
CA LYS A 440 37.98 25.92 56.22
C LYS A 440 36.54 26.12 55.72
N GLY A 441 35.57 25.48 56.38
CA GLY A 441 34.15 25.51 56.03
C GLY A 441 33.71 24.36 55.12
N THR A 442 34.60 23.88 54.25
CA THR A 442 34.36 22.76 53.32
C THR A 442 34.94 21.46 53.86
N ASP A 443 36.24 21.44 54.12
CA ASP A 443 37.01 20.24 54.50
C ASP A 443 37.15 20.09 56.01
N TYR A 444 37.05 21.20 56.75
CA TYR A 444 37.09 21.19 58.19
C TYR A 444 36.38 22.40 58.80
N THR A 445 36.08 22.30 60.09
CA THR A 445 35.59 23.39 60.94
C THR A 445 36.60 23.66 62.06
N VAL A 446 36.58 24.88 62.60
CA VAL A 446 37.47 25.30 63.69
C VAL A 446 36.66 25.83 64.85
N THR A 447 36.92 25.32 66.05
CA THR A 447 36.40 25.86 67.30
C THR A 447 37.54 26.24 68.25
N TYR A 448 37.27 27.18 69.16
CA TYR A 448 38.24 27.69 70.13
C TYR A 448 37.68 27.57 71.54
N THR A 449 38.54 27.22 72.50
CA THR A 449 38.22 27.20 73.92
C THR A 449 39.29 27.95 74.71
N ASN A 450 38.89 28.57 75.83
CA ASN A 450 39.74 29.36 76.73
C ASN A 450 40.53 30.47 76.01
N ASN A 451 39.95 31.08 74.97
CA ASN A 451 40.67 31.97 74.07
C ASN A 451 40.45 33.47 74.33
N LYS A 452 39.87 33.85 75.47
CA LYS A 452 39.68 35.26 75.88
C LYS A 452 40.61 35.65 77.04
N ALA A 453 40.65 34.85 78.12
CA ALA A 453 41.49 35.12 79.28
C ALA A 453 42.97 34.80 79.03
N LYS A 454 43.87 35.37 79.85
CA LYS A 454 45.29 34.98 79.89
C LYS A 454 45.41 33.51 80.32
N GLY A 455 46.31 32.75 79.72
CA GLY A 455 46.45 31.31 79.96
C GLY A 455 46.66 30.49 78.68
N THR A 456 46.39 29.19 78.74
CA THR A 456 46.50 28.29 77.58
C THR A 456 45.14 28.17 76.88
N ALA A 457 45.09 28.62 75.62
CA ALA A 457 43.93 28.49 74.75
C ALA A 457 44.10 27.29 73.81
N THR A 458 42.98 26.69 73.39
CA THR A 458 42.96 25.53 72.49
C THR A 458 42.17 25.83 71.22
N LEU A 459 42.74 25.46 70.08
CA LEU A 459 42.11 25.44 68.76
C LEU A 459 41.84 23.97 68.39
N LYS A 460 40.59 23.64 68.05
CA LYS A 460 40.18 22.29 67.60
C LYS A 460 39.74 22.32 66.14
N ILE A 461 40.43 21.53 65.31
CA ILE A 461 40.07 21.22 63.93
C ILE A 461 39.18 19.97 63.93
N LYS A 462 38.01 20.03 63.30
CA LYS A 462 37.13 18.87 63.06
C LYS A 462 36.91 18.70 61.56
N GLY A 463 37.24 17.52 61.03
CA GLY A 463 37.05 17.19 59.61
C GLY A 463 35.57 17.30 59.19
N LYS A 464 35.35 17.71 57.95
CA LYS A 464 34.03 17.90 57.30
C LYS A 464 34.12 17.45 55.84
N GLY A 465 32.97 17.14 55.23
CA GLY A 465 32.91 16.73 53.82
C GLY A 465 33.66 15.42 53.61
N ASN A 466 34.71 15.46 52.80
CA ASN A 466 35.58 14.32 52.51
C ASN A 466 36.49 13.91 53.69
N TYR A 467 36.44 14.63 54.81
CA TYR A 467 37.28 14.41 55.98
C TYR A 467 36.52 14.03 57.25
N LYS A 468 37.18 13.26 58.10
CA LYS A 468 36.73 12.85 59.45
C LYS A 468 37.80 13.13 60.51
N GLY A 469 37.44 12.89 61.77
CA GLY A 469 38.35 13.00 62.91
C GLY A 469 38.53 14.44 63.42
N THR A 470 39.37 14.58 64.44
CA THR A 470 39.68 15.87 65.06
C THR A 470 41.15 15.98 65.42
N LYS A 471 41.71 17.19 65.35
CA LYS A 471 43.06 17.51 65.80
C LYS A 471 43.07 18.83 66.55
N THR A 472 43.83 18.91 67.64
CA THR A 472 43.92 20.12 68.48
C THR A 472 45.32 20.72 68.43
N LYS A 473 45.40 22.04 68.64
CA LYS A 473 46.66 22.77 68.85
C LYS A 473 46.45 23.85 69.90
N THR A 474 47.42 24.04 70.78
CA THR A 474 47.35 25.03 71.86
C THR A 474 48.23 26.26 71.57
N PHE A 475 47.87 27.39 72.18
CA PHE A 475 48.68 28.61 72.19
C PHE A 475 48.50 29.34 73.53
N LYS A 476 49.47 30.16 73.94
CA LYS A 476 49.38 30.95 75.19
C LYS A 476 48.91 32.38 74.91
N ILE A 477 48.04 32.89 75.79
CA ILE A 477 47.65 34.29 75.87
C ILE A 477 48.38 34.89 77.08
N VAL A 478 49.29 35.83 76.82
CA VAL A 478 50.17 36.43 77.83
C VAL A 478 49.89 37.93 77.97
N LYS A 479 50.44 38.57 79.01
CA LYS A 479 50.23 40.00 79.30
C LYS A 479 50.60 40.90 78.12
#